data_AF-A0A9P0JYI4-F1
#
_entry.id   AF-A0A9P0JYI4-F1
#
_cell.length_a   1.000
_cell.length_b   1.000
_cell.length_c   1.000
_cell.angle_alpha   90.00
_cell.angle_beta   90.00
_cell.angle_gamma   90.00
#
_symmetry.space_group_name_H-M   'P 1'
#
loop_
_entity.id
_entity.type
_entity.pdbx_description
1 polymer ?
#
loop_
_entity_poly.entity_id
_entity_poly.type
_entity_poly.pdbx_seq_one_letter_code
_entity_poly.pdbx_strand_id
1 'polypeptide(L)'
;MKTVKFLWIPPHVGIDGNEKSDRAAATAVTDANLEIINTPHTDLMTLAKQHICTIWQSQWNNSTTKLREAISYVTEHLSLPRRRRDQVIISRLLIGHTLVVHKFLFSNEEAPTCQTCQLPDCRLTVKHILLERTATQDARNHACMPESIKEAFTTYYERTLQFLKESNTYSLI
;
A
#
# COMPACT_ATOMS: atom_id res chain seq x y z
N MET A 1 18.50 1.70 -21.71
CA MET A 1 18.10 0.32 -21.34
C MET A 1 18.92 -0.66 -22.17
N LYS A 2 19.50 -1.70 -21.55
CA LYS A 2 20.18 -2.77 -22.30
C LYS A 2 19.15 -3.85 -22.66
N THR A 3 19.13 -4.22 -23.94
CA THR A 3 18.25 -5.28 -24.44
C THR A 3 18.96 -6.63 -24.31
N VAL A 4 18.35 -7.58 -23.60
CA VAL A 4 18.86 -8.96 -23.48
C VAL A 4 18.00 -9.87 -24.35
N LYS A 5 18.63 -10.75 -25.13
CA LYS A 5 17.97 -11.77 -25.94
C LYS A 5 18.29 -13.15 -25.38
N PHE A 6 17.27 -13.98 -25.22
CA PHE A 6 17.41 -15.37 -24.79
C PHE A 6 17.38 -16.28 -26.01
N LEU A 7 18.27 -17.27 -26.04
CA LEU A 7 18.32 -18.32 -27.06
C LEU A 7 18.44 -19.66 -26.35
N TRP A 8 17.65 -20.64 -26.80
CA TRP A 8 17.79 -22.01 -26.32
C TRP A 8 18.84 -22.74 -27.15
N ILE A 9 19.72 -23.48 -26.46
CA ILE A 9 20.78 -24.28 -27.07
C ILE A 9 20.61 -25.72 -26.56
N PRO A 10 20.56 -26.73 -27.44
CA PRO A 10 20.54 -28.12 -27.00
C PRO A 10 21.87 -28.52 -26.35
N PRO A 11 21.87 -29.43 -25.37
CA PRO A 11 23.11 -29.95 -24.79
C PRO A 11 23.91 -30.75 -25.83
N HIS A 12 25.23 -30.80 -25.65
CA HIS A 12 26.16 -31.64 -26.44
C HIS A 12 26.24 -31.37 -27.95
N VAL A 13 26.04 -30.11 -28.37
CA VAL A 13 26.07 -29.72 -29.80
C VAL A 13 27.41 -29.14 -30.28
N GLY A 14 28.51 -29.29 -29.55
CA GLY A 14 29.83 -28.81 -29.98
C GLY A 14 30.10 -27.32 -29.72
N ILE A 15 29.16 -26.58 -29.11
CA ILE A 15 29.35 -25.16 -28.80
C ILE A 15 30.17 -25.04 -27.52
N ASP A 16 31.44 -24.66 -27.67
CA ASP A 16 32.44 -24.61 -26.59
C ASP A 16 31.94 -23.91 -25.30
N GLY A 17 31.24 -22.78 -25.42
CA GLY A 17 30.68 -22.07 -24.26
C GLY A 17 29.56 -22.84 -23.55
N ASN A 18 28.68 -23.51 -24.30
CA ASN A 18 27.62 -24.34 -23.73
C ASN A 18 28.21 -25.58 -23.07
N GLU A 19 29.16 -26.25 -23.73
CA GLU A 19 29.80 -27.44 -23.17
C GLU A 19 30.64 -27.15 -21.93
N LYS A 20 31.31 -25.98 -21.87
CA LYS A 20 31.99 -25.53 -20.66
C LYS A 20 31.01 -25.35 -19.51
N SER A 21 29.85 -24.77 -19.77
CA SER A 21 28.77 -24.62 -18.78
C SER A 21 28.24 -25.98 -18.33
N ASP A 22 27.97 -26.90 -19.26
CA ASP A 22 27.48 -28.25 -18.96
C ASP A 22 28.50 -29.06 -18.14
N ARG A 23 29.78 -29.01 -18.52
CA ARG A 23 30.88 -29.64 -17.75
C ARG A 23 31.00 -29.05 -16.35
N ALA A 24 30.91 -27.73 -16.22
CA ALA A 24 30.96 -27.08 -14.90
C ALA A 24 29.80 -27.51 -14.01
N ALA A 25 28.57 -27.58 -14.55
CA ALA A 25 27.42 -28.07 -13.82
C ALA A 25 27.58 -29.54 -13.41
N ALA A 26 28.11 -30.39 -14.29
CA ALA A 26 28.37 -31.81 -13.99
C ALA A 26 29.44 -31.97 -12.89
N THR A 27 30.54 -31.21 -12.95
CA THR A 27 31.59 -31.24 -11.93
C THR A 27 31.08 -30.78 -10.57
N ALA A 28 30.23 -29.75 -10.53
CA ALA A 28 29.65 -29.22 -9.28
C ALA A 28 28.80 -30.27 -8.53
N VAL A 29 28.12 -31.17 -9.25
CA VAL A 29 27.35 -32.27 -8.64
C VAL A 29 28.25 -33.28 -7.95
N THR A 30 29.47 -33.48 -8.45
CA THR A 30 30.46 -34.43 -7.91
C THR A 30 31.42 -33.82 -6.90
N ASP A 31 31.30 -32.54 -6.60
CA ASP A 31 32.21 -31.86 -5.69
C ASP A 31 32.02 -32.38 -4.26
N ALA A 32 33.06 -33.00 -3.71
CA ALA A 32 33.05 -33.52 -2.34
C ALA A 32 33.16 -32.41 -1.29
N ASN A 33 33.45 -31.16 -1.70
CA ASN A 33 33.54 -29.99 -0.82
C ASN A 33 32.23 -29.18 -0.76
N LEU A 34 31.10 -29.78 -1.13
CA LEU A 34 29.81 -29.14 -0.90
C LEU A 34 29.66 -28.87 0.61
N GLU A 35 29.74 -27.60 1.00
CA GLU A 35 29.28 -27.15 2.31
C GLU A 35 27.79 -27.48 2.40
N ILE A 36 27.49 -28.63 3.02
CA ILE A 36 26.12 -28.95 3.40
C ILE A 36 25.77 -27.95 4.49
N ILE A 37 25.07 -26.89 4.09
CA ILE A 37 24.44 -25.97 5.02
C ILE A 37 23.36 -26.80 5.73
N ASN A 38 23.69 -27.34 6.91
CA ASN A 38 22.78 -28.09 7.77
C ASN A 38 21.66 -27.23 8.37
N THR A 39 21.61 -25.95 8.02
CA THR A 39 20.50 -25.07 8.38
C THR A 39 19.32 -25.34 7.45
N PRO A 40 18.14 -25.70 7.98
CA PRO A 40 16.93 -25.83 7.18
C PRO A 40 16.71 -24.55 6.35
N HIS A 41 16.42 -24.72 5.07
CA HIS A 41 16.12 -23.60 4.18
C HIS A 41 14.99 -22.69 4.73
N THR A 42 14.07 -23.25 5.51
CA THR A 42 13.01 -22.50 6.20
C THR A 42 13.55 -21.42 7.14
N ASP A 43 14.67 -21.67 7.81
CA ASP A 43 15.26 -20.75 8.78
C ASP A 43 15.95 -19.62 8.06
N LEU A 44 16.73 -19.94 7.01
CA LEU A 44 17.33 -18.95 6.11
C LEU A 44 16.27 -18.08 5.45
N MET A 45 15.18 -18.68 4.97
CA MET A 45 14.07 -17.97 4.36
C MET A 45 13.36 -17.05 5.36
N THR A 46 13.24 -17.47 6.62
CA THR A 46 12.65 -16.64 7.68
C THR A 46 13.51 -15.41 7.95
N LEU A 47 14.83 -15.59 8.08
CA LEU A 47 15.78 -14.48 8.25
C LEU A 47 15.77 -13.52 7.05
N ALA A 48 15.76 -14.07 5.83
CA ALA A 48 15.68 -13.26 4.61
C ALA A 48 14.39 -12.42 4.58
N LYS A 49 13.24 -13.02 4.90
CA LYS A 49 11.95 -12.31 4.98
C LYS A 49 11.99 -11.20 6.04
N GLN A 50 12.54 -11.46 7.22
CA GLN A 50 12.67 -10.47 8.29
C GLN A 50 13.56 -9.30 7.87
N HIS A 51 14.68 -9.58 7.19
CA HIS A 51 15.58 -8.55 6.69
C HIS A 51 14.90 -7.68 5.63
N ILE A 52 14.23 -8.29 4.65
CA ILE A 52 13.45 -7.57 3.63
C ILE A 52 12.36 -6.71 4.27
N CYS A 53 11.61 -7.26 5.23
CA CYS A 53 10.58 -6.51 5.95
C CYS A 53 11.15 -5.31 6.69
N THR A 54 12.32 -5.45 7.31
CA THR A 54 13.01 -4.33 8.00
C THR A 54 13.37 -3.21 7.01
N ILE A 55 13.90 -3.56 5.84
CA ILE A 55 14.21 -2.58 4.78
C ILE A 55 12.94 -1.87 4.32
N TRP A 56 11.89 -2.62 4.00
CA TRP A 56 10.62 -2.05 3.56
C TRP A 56 9.97 -1.19 4.63
N GLN A 57 10.03 -1.60 5.89
CA GLN A 57 9.51 -0.82 7.00
C GLN A 57 10.28 0.49 7.17
N SER A 58 11.60 0.48 7.00
CA SER A 58 12.43 1.70 7.03
C SER A 58 12.02 2.67 5.90
N GLN A 59 11.86 2.18 4.68
CA GLN A 59 11.38 2.98 3.55
C GLN A 59 9.96 3.51 3.81
N TRP A 60 9.07 2.66 4.35
CA TRP A 60 7.70 3.02 4.69
C TRP A 60 7.64 4.09 5.78
N ASN A 61 8.53 4.03 6.78
CA ASN A 61 8.63 5.05 7.85
C ASN A 61 9.01 6.43 7.31
N ASN A 62 9.79 6.47 6.22
CA ASN A 62 10.22 7.72 5.58
C ASN A 62 9.27 8.18 4.46
N SER A 63 8.18 7.45 4.21
CA SER A 63 7.20 7.80 3.18
C SER A 63 6.33 8.99 3.61
N THR A 64 6.08 9.92 2.69
CA THR A 64 5.17 11.06 2.87
C THR A 64 3.77 10.81 2.30
N THR A 65 3.47 9.57 1.89
CA THR A 65 2.16 9.21 1.32
C THR A 65 1.04 9.29 2.36
N LYS A 66 -0.15 9.77 1.98
CA LYS A 66 -1.35 9.81 2.84
C LYS A 66 -1.72 8.46 3.47
N LEU A 67 -1.46 7.35 2.75
CA LEU A 67 -1.72 5.98 3.24
C LEU A 67 -0.93 5.64 4.51
N ARG A 68 0.23 6.27 4.73
CA ARG A 68 1.09 6.06 5.90
C ARG A 68 0.43 6.54 7.20
N GLU A 69 -0.51 7.47 7.12
CA GLU A 69 -1.30 7.92 8.28
C GLU A 69 -2.25 6.82 8.79
N ALA A 70 -2.67 5.92 7.90
CA ALA A 70 -3.57 4.81 8.23
C ALA A 70 -2.83 3.51 8.54
N ILE A 71 -1.75 3.23 7.80
CA ILE A 71 -1.01 1.96 7.87
C ILE A 71 0.38 2.20 8.47
N SER A 72 0.60 1.69 9.68
CA SER A 72 1.86 1.91 10.40
C SER A 72 2.93 0.89 10.01
N TYR A 73 2.51 -0.33 9.68
CA TYR A 73 3.42 -1.43 9.35
C TYR A 73 3.21 -1.96 7.94
N VAL A 74 4.29 -2.32 7.25
CA VAL A 74 4.22 -2.89 5.88
C VAL A 74 3.52 -4.26 5.83
N THR A 75 3.43 -4.94 6.97
CA THR A 75 2.72 -6.21 7.14
C THR A 75 1.28 -6.05 7.62
N GLU A 76 0.85 -4.82 7.90
CA GLU A 76 -0.49 -4.54 8.39
C GLU A 76 -1.52 -4.72 7.27
N HIS A 77 -2.52 -5.56 7.51
CA HIS A 77 -3.62 -5.76 6.60
C HIS A 77 -4.86 -5.02 7.11
N LEU A 78 -5.48 -4.23 6.23
CA LEU A 78 -6.76 -3.61 6.51
C LEU A 78 -7.89 -4.63 6.34
N SER A 79 -8.73 -4.74 7.35
CA SER A 79 -9.98 -5.49 7.27
C SER A 79 -10.95 -4.73 6.37
N LEU A 80 -11.04 -5.17 5.10
CA LEU A 80 -11.90 -4.53 4.12
C LEU A 80 -13.33 -5.12 4.13
N PRO A 81 -14.37 -4.29 3.85
CA PRO A 81 -15.75 -4.75 3.75
C PRO A 81 -15.92 -5.81 2.67
N ARG A 82 -16.94 -6.67 2.78
CA ARG A 82 -17.26 -7.69 1.75
C ARG A 82 -17.68 -7.08 0.40
N ARG A 83 -18.34 -5.93 0.42
CA ARG A 83 -18.87 -5.30 -0.80
C ARG A 83 -17.77 -4.57 -1.55
N ARG A 84 -17.56 -4.93 -2.82
CA ARG A 84 -16.55 -4.33 -3.70
C ARG A 84 -16.61 -2.80 -3.73
N ARG A 85 -17.81 -2.21 -3.77
CA ARG A 85 -18.00 -0.74 -3.80
C ARG A 85 -17.46 -0.06 -2.53
N ASP A 86 -17.73 -0.64 -1.37
CA ASP A 86 -17.24 -0.12 -0.09
C ASP A 86 -15.70 -0.21 0.00
N GLN A 87 -15.12 -1.29 -0.54
CA GLN A 87 -13.66 -1.41 -0.66
C GLN A 87 -13.05 -0.31 -1.54
N VAL A 88 -13.67 0.00 -2.70
CA VAL A 88 -13.21 1.10 -3.58
C VAL A 88 -13.19 2.42 -2.81
N ILE A 89 -14.27 2.72 -2.08
CA ILE A 89 -14.42 3.97 -1.35
C ILE A 89 -13.38 4.09 -0.25
N ILE A 90 -13.18 3.03 0.55
CA ILE A 90 -12.14 3.00 1.58
C ILE A 90 -10.75 3.19 0.96
N SER A 91 -10.43 2.44 -0.10
CA SER A 91 -9.14 2.60 -0.78
C SER A 91 -8.93 4.03 -1.26
N ARG A 92 -9.92 4.64 -1.91
CA ARG A 92 -9.87 6.04 -2.39
C ARG A 92 -9.67 7.02 -1.25
N LEU A 93 -10.36 6.84 -0.13
CA LEU A 93 -10.21 7.69 1.05
C LEU A 93 -8.81 7.59 1.66
N LEU A 94 -8.27 6.37 1.78
CA LEU A 94 -6.93 6.12 2.33
C LEU A 94 -5.82 6.78 1.51
N ILE A 95 -5.96 6.77 0.18
CA ILE A 95 -5.02 7.47 -0.70
C ILE A 95 -5.40 8.95 -0.90
N GLY A 96 -6.48 9.42 -0.29
CA GLY A 96 -6.95 10.80 -0.36
C GLY A 96 -7.52 11.25 -1.72
N HIS A 97 -7.98 10.32 -2.56
CA HIS A 97 -8.47 10.56 -3.92
C HIS A 97 -10.00 10.55 -3.97
N THR A 98 -10.63 11.62 -3.50
CA THR A 98 -12.08 11.83 -3.66
C THR A 98 -12.34 12.92 -4.70
N LEU A 99 -13.50 12.90 -5.36
CA LEU A 99 -13.81 13.91 -6.38
C LEU A 99 -13.72 15.32 -5.79
N VAL A 100 -14.27 15.52 -4.60
CA VAL A 100 -14.32 16.82 -3.93
C VAL A 100 -12.92 17.38 -3.64
N VAL A 101 -11.96 16.51 -3.28
CA VAL A 101 -10.59 16.94 -2.93
C VAL A 101 -9.67 16.98 -4.15
N HIS A 102 -9.93 16.23 -5.22
CA HIS A 102 -9.03 16.15 -6.38
C HIS A 102 -9.54 16.86 -7.65
N LYS A 103 -10.82 17.24 -7.75
CA LYS A 103 -11.39 17.88 -8.94
C LYS A 103 -10.60 19.12 -9.39
N PHE A 104 -10.10 19.91 -8.45
CA PHE A 104 -9.35 21.13 -8.74
C PHE A 104 -8.08 20.87 -9.58
N LEU A 105 -7.42 19.72 -9.38
CA LEU A 105 -6.22 19.35 -10.13
C LEU A 105 -6.52 19.12 -11.62
N PHE A 106 -7.69 18.54 -11.92
CA PHE A 106 -8.11 18.29 -13.30
C PHE A 106 -8.69 19.53 -13.99
N SER A 107 -9.24 20.45 -13.20
CA SER A 107 -9.87 21.67 -13.69
C SER A 107 -8.90 22.86 -13.71
N ASN A 108 -7.67 22.67 -13.21
CA ASN A 108 -6.68 23.71 -12.97
C ASN A 108 -7.24 24.89 -12.15
N GLU A 109 -8.11 24.56 -11.18
CA GLU A 109 -8.72 25.51 -10.25
C GLU A 109 -7.89 25.58 -8.96
N GLU A 110 -8.20 26.53 -8.08
CA GLU A 110 -7.58 26.59 -6.75
C GLU A 110 -8.03 25.41 -5.87
N ALA A 111 -7.15 25.02 -4.94
CA ALA A 111 -7.45 23.95 -4.00
C ALA A 111 -8.70 24.31 -3.17
N PRO A 112 -9.65 23.37 -3.00
CA PRO A 112 -10.88 23.64 -2.28
C PRO A 112 -10.58 23.96 -0.80
N THR A 113 -11.15 25.05 -0.31
CA THR A 113 -11.14 25.41 1.11
C THR A 113 -12.42 24.96 1.78
N CYS A 114 -12.38 24.74 3.09
CA CYS A 114 -13.59 24.40 3.84
C CYS A 114 -14.47 25.64 4.03
N GLN A 115 -15.63 25.64 3.37
CA GLN A 115 -16.63 26.72 3.50
C GLN A 115 -17.20 26.84 4.91
N THR A 116 -17.18 25.76 5.71
CA THR A 116 -17.69 25.78 7.09
C THR A 116 -16.67 26.34 8.08
N CYS A 117 -15.38 26.03 7.91
CA CYS A 117 -14.36 26.48 8.84
C CYS A 117 -14.02 27.96 8.65
N GLN A 118 -14.25 28.52 7.45
CA GLN A 118 -14.01 29.93 7.10
C GLN A 118 -12.58 30.44 7.43
N LEU A 119 -11.64 29.53 7.63
CA LEU A 119 -10.23 29.85 7.88
C LEU A 119 -9.49 29.88 6.53
N PRO A 120 -8.71 30.93 6.24
CA PRO A 120 -8.03 31.10 4.95
C PRO A 120 -7.12 29.92 4.56
N ASP A 121 -6.48 29.30 5.56
CA ASP A 121 -5.53 28.19 5.35
C ASP A 121 -6.16 26.80 5.54
N CYS A 122 -7.47 26.72 5.73
CA CYS A 122 -8.16 25.44 5.96
C CYS A 122 -8.52 24.76 4.64
N ARG A 123 -7.60 23.94 4.15
CA ARG A 123 -7.78 23.12 2.95
C ARG A 123 -8.70 21.94 3.21
N LEU A 124 -9.60 21.68 2.27
CA LEU A 124 -10.47 20.51 2.32
C LEU A 124 -9.68 19.25 1.95
N THR A 125 -9.51 18.35 2.91
CA THR A 125 -8.86 17.05 2.73
C THR A 125 -9.74 15.92 3.26
N VAL A 126 -9.41 14.66 2.94
CA VAL A 126 -10.13 13.50 3.53
C VAL A 126 -10.01 13.51 5.06
N LYS A 127 -8.84 13.90 5.59
CA LYS A 127 -8.64 14.07 7.03
C LYS A 127 -9.55 15.16 7.59
N HIS A 128 -9.66 16.27 6.88
CA HIS A 128 -10.56 17.35 7.27
C HIS A 128 -12.03 16.89 7.35
N ILE A 129 -12.48 16.13 6.35
CA ILE A 129 -13.85 15.58 6.31
C ILE A 129 -14.08 14.54 7.43
N LEU A 130 -13.07 13.70 7.69
CA LEU A 130 -13.21 12.53 8.56
C LEU A 130 -12.73 12.71 10.00
N LEU A 131 -12.01 13.78 10.35
CA LEU A 131 -11.49 13.98 11.71
C LEU A 131 -11.72 15.40 12.25
N GLU A 132 -11.75 16.41 11.38
CA GLU A 132 -11.76 17.81 11.80
C GLU A 132 -13.20 18.36 11.89
N ARG A 133 -13.38 19.42 12.70
CA ARG A 133 -14.69 20.03 12.97
C ARG A 133 -15.26 20.68 11.71
N THR A 134 -16.11 19.95 11.02
CA THR A 134 -16.88 20.39 9.85
C THR A 134 -18.38 20.48 10.19
N ALA A 135 -19.21 20.89 9.23
CA ALA A 135 -20.68 20.92 9.36
C ALA A 135 -21.32 19.57 9.75
N THR A 136 -20.54 18.49 9.74
CA THR A 136 -20.96 17.14 10.09
C THR A 136 -20.65 16.75 11.54
N GLN A 137 -20.25 17.67 12.42
CA GLN A 137 -19.88 17.35 13.81
C GLN A 137 -21.00 16.61 14.57
N ASP A 138 -22.27 16.96 14.34
CA ASP A 138 -23.40 16.27 14.96
C ASP A 138 -23.52 14.82 14.48
N ALA A 139 -23.34 14.59 13.18
CA ALA A 139 -23.30 13.25 12.61
C ALA A 139 -22.08 12.45 13.10
N ARG A 140 -20.92 13.11 13.31
CA ARG A 140 -19.72 12.46 13.89
C ARG A 140 -19.95 12.01 15.33
N ASN A 141 -20.58 12.87 16.13
CA ASN A 141 -20.92 12.58 17.52
C ASN A 141 -21.95 11.44 17.57
N HIS A 142 -22.96 11.48 16.71
CA HIS A 142 -23.98 10.43 16.61
C HIS A 142 -23.40 9.08 16.17
N ALA A 143 -22.48 9.09 15.20
CA ALA A 143 -21.82 7.88 14.68
C ALA A 143 -20.64 7.39 15.54
N CYS A 144 -20.27 8.09 16.62
CA CYS A 144 -19.13 7.76 17.49
C CYS A 144 -17.85 7.50 16.66
N MET A 145 -17.51 8.48 15.81
CA MET A 145 -16.36 8.41 14.92
C MET A 145 -15.03 8.54 15.69
N PRO A 146 -13.98 7.79 15.31
CA PRO A 146 -12.69 7.84 15.98
C PRO A 146 -11.91 9.14 15.69
N GLU A 147 -10.90 9.40 16.53
CA GLU A 147 -10.02 10.57 16.45
C GLU A 147 -8.81 10.38 15.52
N SER A 148 -8.62 9.17 15.00
CA SER A 148 -7.49 8.80 14.13
C SER A 148 -7.96 8.20 12.79
N ILE A 149 -7.25 8.55 11.71
CA ILE A 149 -7.45 7.96 10.37
C ILE A 149 -7.24 6.45 10.44
N LYS A 150 -6.24 6.00 11.22
CA LYS A 150 -5.97 4.57 11.40
C LYS A 150 -7.21 3.85 11.91
N GLU A 151 -7.75 4.30 13.03
CA GLU A 151 -8.93 3.68 13.64
C GLU A 151 -10.18 3.78 12.76
N ALA A 152 -10.35 4.88 12.02
CA ALA A 152 -11.46 5.08 11.09
C ALA A 152 -11.51 4.01 9.98
N PHE A 153 -10.36 3.48 9.57
CA PHE A 153 -10.26 2.52 8.47
C PHE A 153 -9.87 1.09 8.89
N THR A 154 -9.40 0.89 10.14
CA THR A 154 -9.13 -0.44 10.69
C THR A 154 -10.33 -0.96 11.48
N THR A 155 -10.61 -0.34 12.62
CA THR A 155 -11.57 -0.83 13.62
C THR A 155 -12.99 -0.38 13.31
N TYR A 156 -13.16 0.84 12.79
CA TYR A 156 -14.46 1.50 12.67
C TYR A 156 -14.88 1.78 11.22
N TYR A 157 -14.37 1.02 10.25
CA TYR A 157 -14.66 1.24 8.84
C TYR A 157 -16.16 1.21 8.51
N GLU A 158 -16.96 0.40 9.22
CA GLU A 158 -18.42 0.34 9.05
C GLU A 158 -19.09 1.66 9.44
N ARG A 159 -18.66 2.26 10.56
CA ARG A 159 -19.14 3.58 11.03
C ARG A 159 -18.74 4.67 10.06
N THR A 160 -17.50 4.62 9.55
CA THR A 160 -17.02 5.54 8.50
C THR A 160 -17.91 5.45 7.26
N LEU A 161 -18.25 4.25 6.80
CA LEU A 161 -19.13 4.08 5.64
C LEU A 161 -20.56 4.56 5.90
N GLN A 162 -21.08 4.37 7.11
CA GLN A 162 -22.40 4.86 7.49
C GLN A 162 -22.44 6.39 7.54
N PHE A 163 -21.46 7.01 8.19
CA PHE A 163 -21.28 8.46 8.21
C PHE A 163 -21.23 9.07 6.79
N LEU A 164 -20.50 8.45 5.86
CA LEU A 164 -20.42 8.92 4.49
C LEU A 164 -21.76 8.85 3.76
N LYS A 165 -22.59 7.85 4.06
CA LYS A 165 -23.94 7.70 3.48
C LYS A 165 -24.89 8.76 4.04
N GLU A 166 -24.86 8.99 5.35
CA GLU A 166 -25.69 9.99 6.02
C GLU A 166 -25.32 11.42 5.64
N SER A 167 -24.04 11.69 5.39
CA SER A 167 -23.54 12.99 4.94
C SER A 167 -23.66 13.23 3.43
N ASN A 168 -24.28 12.30 2.67
CA ASN A 168 -24.35 12.32 1.19
C ASN A 168 -23.00 12.36 0.44
N THR A 169 -21.87 12.24 1.15
CA THR A 169 -20.52 12.28 0.57
C THR A 169 -20.11 10.95 -0.06
N TYR A 170 -20.80 9.85 0.27
CA TYR A 170 -20.55 8.51 -0.29
C TYR A 170 -20.67 8.47 -1.83
N SER A 171 -21.53 9.29 -2.42
CA SER A 171 -21.70 9.39 -3.88
C SER A 171 -20.61 10.20 -4.58
N LEU A 172 -19.88 11.02 -3.82
CA LEU A 172 -18.85 11.95 -4.28
C LEU A 172 -17.43 11.37 -4.18
N ILE A 173 -17.31 10.10 -3.78
CA ILE A 173 -16.05 9.36 -3.63
C ILE A 173 -15.97 8.26 -4.67
#